data_AF-A0AAW7YY64-F1
#
_entry.id   AF-A0AAW7YY64-F1
#
_cell.length_a   1.000
_cell.length_b   1.000
_cell.length_c   1.000
_cell.angle_alpha   90.00
_cell.angle_beta   90.00
_cell.angle_gamma   90.00
#
_symmetry.space_group_name_H-M   'P 1'
#
loop_
_entity.id
_entity.type
_entity.pdbx_description
1 polymer ?
#
loop_
_entity_poly.entity_id
_entity_poly.type
_entity_poly.pdbx_seq_one_letter_code
_entity_poly.pdbx_strand_id
1 'polypeptide(L)' 'AAQLQHIDDLTLPQDKALSASLYRSLFRGETEHAKVRKRYVTKLGQVIHGDASVVALRNDLGDVACFLAIVEPINE' A
#
# COMPACT_ATOMS: atom_id res chain seq x y z
N ALA A 1 5.98 -4.91 -20.99
CA ALA A 1 4.84 -4.19 -20.37
C ALA A 1 5.01 -4.25 -18.86
N ALA A 2 4.93 -3.13 -18.13
CA ALA A 2 4.89 -3.18 -16.68
C ALA A 2 3.54 -3.77 -16.27
N GLN A 3 3.54 -4.97 -15.69
CA GLN A 3 2.31 -5.59 -15.20
C GLN A 3 1.83 -4.78 -13.99
N LEU A 4 0.63 -4.20 -14.09
CA LEU A 4 -0.08 -3.64 -12.95
C LEU A 4 -0.32 -4.78 -11.96
N GLN A 5 0.40 -4.78 -10.85
CA GLN A 5 0.19 -5.72 -9.75
C GLN A 5 -0.60 -5.01 -8.67
N HIS A 6 -1.69 -5.62 -8.21
CA HIS A 6 -2.44 -5.07 -7.10
C HIS A 6 -1.58 -5.25 -5.84
N ILE A 7 -1.51 -4.23 -4.98
CA ILE A 7 -0.66 -4.29 -3.78
C ILE A 7 -1.02 -5.45 -2.84
N ASP A 8 -2.27 -5.93 -2.90
CA ASP A 8 -2.73 -7.10 -2.15
C ASP A 8 -2.16 -8.43 -2.66
N ASP A 9 -1.73 -8.49 -3.93
CA ASP A 9 -1.05 -9.67 -4.51
C ASP A 9 0.38 -9.79 -3.97
N LEU A 10 0.96 -8.65 -3.56
CA LEU A 10 2.30 -8.56 -2.99
C LEU A 10 2.28 -8.63 -1.46
N THR A 11 1.10 -8.59 -0.82
CA THR A 11 0.95 -8.53 0.64
C THR A 11 0.64 -9.90 1.22
N LEU A 12 1.40 -10.33 2.24
CA LEU A 12 1.13 -11.58 2.94
C LEU A 12 -0.27 -11.55 3.60
N PRO A 13 -1.01 -12.69 3.67
CA PRO A 13 -2.35 -12.73 4.26
C PRO A 13 -2.44 -12.14 5.67
N GLN A 14 -1.41 -12.38 6.49
CA GLN A 14 -1.29 -11.90 7.88
C GLN A 14 -1.21 -10.36 7.96
N ASP A 15 -0.69 -9.71 6.93
CA ASP A 15 -0.43 -8.26 6.90
C ASP A 15 -1.56 -7.49 6.18
N LYS A 16 -2.58 -8.20 5.64
CA LYS A 16 -3.73 -7.59 4.97
C LYS A 16 -4.61 -6.79 5.93
N ALA A 17 -4.83 -7.28 7.15
CA ALA A 17 -5.65 -6.60 8.14
C ALA A 17 -5.07 -5.22 8.52
N LEU A 18 -3.74 -5.13 8.66
CA LEU A 18 -3.03 -3.88 8.92
C LEU A 18 -3.23 -2.87 7.77
N SER A 19 -3.18 -3.36 6.54
CA SER A 19 -3.37 -2.54 5.34
C SER A 19 -4.81 -2.03 5.22
N ALA A 20 -5.80 -2.87 5.54
CA ALA A 20 -7.21 -2.53 5.43
C ALA A 20 -7.61 -1.35 6.33
N SER A 21 -7.11 -1.31 7.57
CA SER A 21 -7.35 -0.18 8.48
C SER A 21 -6.77 1.12 7.93
N LEU A 22 -5.55 1.07 7.40
CA LEU A 22 -4.87 2.22 6.79
C LEU A 22 -5.63 2.75 5.57
N TYR A 23 -6.01 1.87 4.65
CA TYR A 23 -6.80 2.26 3.47
C TYR A 23 -8.15 2.84 3.84
N ARG A 24 -8.79 2.34 4.90
CA ARG A 24 -10.07 2.87 5.39
C ARG A 24 -9.93 4.31 5.87
N SER A 25 -8.90 4.63 6.65
CA SER A 25 -8.67 6.00 7.12
C SER A 25 -8.34 6.97 5.98
N LEU A 26 -7.50 6.55 5.02
CA LEU A 26 -7.24 7.33 3.79
C LEU A 26 -8.51 7.54 2.97
N PHE A 27 -9.30 6.49 2.77
CA PHE A 27 -10.54 6.54 2.00
C PHE A 27 -11.52 7.57 2.59
N ARG A 28 -11.68 7.55 3.91
CA ARG A 28 -12.55 8.47 4.65
C ARG A 28 -12.02 9.91 4.75
N GLY A 29 -10.76 10.15 4.36
CA GLY A 29 -10.11 11.46 4.54
C GLY A 29 -9.79 11.78 6.01
N GLU A 30 -9.70 10.76 6.87
CA GLU A 30 -9.22 10.93 8.25
C GLU A 30 -7.73 11.31 8.29
N THR A 31 -6.99 10.91 7.24
CA THR A 31 -5.62 11.32 6.96
C THR A 31 -5.39 11.39 5.45
N GLU A 32 -4.52 12.29 5.00
CA GLU A 32 -4.12 12.43 3.60
C GLU A 32 -2.98 11.48 3.21
N HIS A 33 -2.18 11.06 4.19
CA HIS A 33 -1.03 10.18 4.01
C HIS A 33 -0.96 9.16 5.14
N ALA A 34 -0.45 7.98 4.83
CA ALA A 34 -0.23 6.95 5.84
C ALA A 34 1.06 6.17 5.56
N LYS A 35 1.68 5.68 6.63
CA LYS A 35 2.90 4.86 6.57
C LYS A 35 2.67 3.52 7.24
N VAL A 36 3.20 2.47 6.65
CA VAL A 36 3.14 1.13 7.21
C VAL A 36 4.38 0.34 6.86
N ARG A 37 4.98 -0.28 7.89
CA ARG A 37 6.00 -1.31 7.72
C ARG A 37 5.33 -2.67 7.69
N LYS A 38 5.53 -3.45 6.63
CA LYS A 38 5.01 -4.81 6.52
C LYS A 38 5.87 -5.67 5.60
N ARG A 39 5.53 -6.95 5.51
CA ARG A 39 6.23 -7.88 4.62
C ARG A 39 5.58 -7.90 3.25
N TYR A 40 6.43 -7.98 2.22
CA TYR A 40 6.04 -8.09 0.81
C TYR A 40 6.63 -9.33 0.17
N VAL A 41 5.91 -9.91 -0.79
CA VAL A 41 6.39 -10.99 -1.64
C VAL A 41 6.92 -10.41 -2.95
N THR A 42 8.20 -10.60 -3.25
CA THR A 42 8.80 -10.16 -4.51
C THR A 42 8.32 -11.03 -5.68
N LYS A 43 8.60 -10.59 -6.92
CA LYS A 43 8.32 -11.40 -8.12
C LYS A 43 9.01 -12.78 -8.11
N LEU A 44 10.09 -12.94 -7.34
CA LEU A 44 10.81 -14.21 -7.17
C LEU A 44 10.27 -15.04 -5.98
N GLY A 45 9.19 -14.62 -5.33
CA GLY A 45 8.59 -15.31 -4.19
C GLY A 45 9.32 -15.07 -2.86
N GLN A 46 10.32 -14.20 -2.83
CA GLN A 46 11.06 -13.88 -1.60
C GLN A 46 10.24 -12.94 -0.71
N VAL A 47 10.30 -13.14 0.60
CA VAL A 47 9.67 -12.24 1.57
C VAL A 47 10.67 -11.17 1.99
N ILE A 48 10.30 -9.89 1.85
CA ILE A 48 11.11 -8.74 2.27
C ILE A 48 10.32 -7.85 3.22
N HIS A 49 11.01 -7.13 4.11
CA HIS A 49 10.41 -6.04 4.87
C HIS A 49 10.45 -4.76 4.03
N GLY A 50 9.34 -4.03 3.98
CA GLY A 50 9.27 -2.75 3.27
C GLY A 50 8.53 -1.69 4.06
N ASP A 51 9.04 -0.47 4.01
CA ASP A 51 8.34 0.72 4.44
C ASP A 51 7.49 1.24 3.28
N ALA A 52 6.18 1.28 3.46
CA ALA A 52 5.25 1.84 2.50
C ALA A 52 4.71 3.18 2.94
N SER A 53 4.80 4.15 2.04
CA SER A 53 4.07 5.42 2.12
C SER A 53 2.91 5.38 1.13
N VAL A 54 1.71 5.67 1.61
CA VAL A 54 0.47 5.59 0.83
C VAL A 54 -0.28 6.91 0.88
N VAL A 55 -0.76 7.36 -0.28
CA VAL A 55 -1.62 8.54 -0.43
C VAL A 55 -2.88 8.18 -1.21
N ALA A 56 -4.00 8.80 -0.86
CA ALA A 56 -5.24 8.73 -1.64
C ALA A 56 -5.25 9.87 -2.65
N LEU A 57 -5.20 9.57 -3.94
CA LEU A 57 -5.37 10.56 -4.99
C LEU A 57 -6.86 10.76 -5.23
N ARG A 58 -7.30 12.01 -5.14
CA ARG A 58 -8.71 12.40 -5.30
C ARG A 58 -8.93 13.06 -6.67
N ASN A 59 -10.11 12.86 -7.24
CA ASN A 59 -10.54 13.57 -8.46
C ASN A 59 -11.07 14.97 -8.12
N ASP A 60 -11.49 15.71 -9.14
CA ASP A 60 -12.05 17.07 -8.97
C ASP A 60 -13.37 17.11 -8.18
N LEU A 61 -14.03 15.96 -7.99
CA LEU A 61 -15.24 15.82 -7.16
C LEU A 61 -14.91 15.48 -5.69
N GLY A 62 -13.63 15.27 -5.36
CA GLY A 62 -13.16 14.89 -4.02
C GLY A 62 -13.19 13.38 -3.74
N ASP A 63 -13.66 12.56 -4.68
CA ASP A 63 -13.69 11.10 -4.55
C ASP A 63 -12.30 10.51 -4.73
N VAL A 64 -12.01 9.43 -4.00
CA VAL A 64 -10.75 8.70 -4.16
C VAL A 64 -10.73 8.01 -5.53
N ALA A 65 -9.86 8.49 -6.42
CA ALA A 65 -9.66 7.91 -7.74
C ALA A 65 -8.76 6.67 -7.68
N CYS A 66 -7.69 6.72 -6.89
CA CYS A 66 -6.81 5.59 -6.62
C CYS A 66 -5.95 5.82 -5.37
N PHE A 67 -5.25 4.77 -4.95
CA PHE A 67 -4.19 4.88 -3.95
C PHE A 67 -2.84 4.73 -4.63
N LEU A 68 -1.92 5.64 -4.33
CA LEU A 68 -0.52 5.52 -4.73
C LEU A 68 0.29 5.06 -3.53
N ALA A 69 0.99 3.93 -3.69
CA ALA A 69 1.89 3.39 -2.67
C ALA A 69 3.32 3.37 -3.20
N ILE A 70 4.25 3.95 -2.44
CA ILE A 70 5.69 3.83 -2.66
C ILE A 70 6.22 2.90 -1.58
N VAL A 71 6.89 1.82 -1.99
CA VAL A 71 7.44 0.81 -1.09
C VAL A 71 8.96 0.83 -1.20
N GLU A 72 9.62 1.09 -0.09
CA GLU A 72 11.08 1.06 0.02
C GLU A 72 11.48 -0.22 0.76
N PRO A 73 12.32 -1.09 0.17
CA PRO A 73 12.85 -2.23 0.89
C PRO A 73 13.74 -1.75 2.02
N ILE A 74 13.65 -2.41 3.18
CA ILE A 74 14.56 -2.14 4.29
C ILE A 74 15.76 -3.05 4.09
N ASN A 75 16.91 -2.44 3.80
CA ASN A 75 18.19 -3.13 3.85
C ASN A 75 18.70 -3.04 5.29
N GLU A 76 18.97 -4.18 5.91
CA GLU A 76 19.77 -4.24 7.13
C GLU A 76 21.24 -3.90 6.83
#